data_AF-A0A9P0ZUC1-F1
#
_entry.id   AF-A0A9P0ZUC1-F1
#
_cell.length_a   1.000
_cell.length_b   1.000
_cell.length_c   1.000
_cell.angle_alpha   90.00
_cell.angle_beta   90.00
_cell.angle_gamma   90.00
#
_symmetry.space_group_name_H-M   'P 1'
#
loop_
_entity.id
_entity.type
_entity.pdbx_description
1 polymer ?
#
loop_
_entity_poly.entity_id
_entity_poly.type
_entity_poly.pdbx_seq_one_letter_code
_entity_poly.pdbx_strand_id
1 'polypeptide(L)'
;MVKCTSSDGLALVYYGLIHEIIQLEYQDFKIIVFRCEWFEPSCRGTRLHPLYNIVDVNTQHRLRTSDCYSLASQADQVVYVPYPNTKKRVNRWVSVIQCMPRAFVMRDLGEDSTHEDEDFQVFQEDEPMNSFQIEVDEQQFPISFQRRERRTSERQPVYRTTRI
;
A
#
# COMPACT_ATOMS: atom_id res chain seq x y z
N MET A 1 -1.50 -1.93 0.78
CA MET A 1 -1.13 -3.27 1.27
C MET A 1 0.04 -3.12 2.22
N VAL A 2 0.07 -3.84 3.34
CA VAL A 2 1.19 -3.83 4.28
C VAL A 2 1.57 -5.28 4.60
N LYS A 3 2.86 -5.59 4.53
CA LYS A 3 3.40 -6.91 4.88
C LYS A 3 3.91 -6.86 6.33
N CYS A 4 3.56 -7.83 7.14
CA CYS A 4 3.96 -7.94 8.54
C CYS A 4 4.50 -9.34 8.83
N THR A 5 5.44 -9.44 9.76
CA THR A 5 5.87 -10.72 10.31
C THR A 5 5.20 -10.94 11.66
N SER A 6 4.47 -12.05 11.80
CA SER A 6 3.91 -12.48 13.08
C SER A 6 5.02 -12.91 14.03
N SER A 7 4.74 -12.96 15.34
CA SER A 7 5.62 -13.53 16.37
C SER A 7 6.09 -14.93 16.03
N ASP A 8 5.27 -15.68 15.30
CA ASP A 8 5.51 -17.08 14.93
C ASP A 8 6.36 -17.20 13.65
N GLY A 9 6.88 -16.08 13.14
CA GLY A 9 7.68 -16.01 11.90
C GLY A 9 6.86 -16.08 10.61
N LEU A 10 5.53 -16.16 10.70
CA LEU A 10 4.64 -16.19 9.54
C LEU A 10 4.48 -14.80 8.93
N ALA A 11 4.67 -14.70 7.62
CA ALA A 11 4.39 -13.48 6.87
C ALA A 11 2.87 -13.32 6.68
N LEU A 12 2.31 -12.23 7.20
CA LEU A 12 0.92 -11.82 7.03
C LEU A 12 0.88 -10.61 6.10
N VAL A 13 -0.13 -10.57 5.23
CA VAL A 13 -0.35 -9.46 4.32
C VAL A 13 -1.70 -8.84 4.61
N TYR A 14 -1.69 -7.55 4.90
CA TYR A 14 -2.86 -6.74 5.17
C TYR A 14 -3.24 -5.93 3.95
N TYR A 15 -4.53 -5.97 3.61
CA TYR A 15 -5.14 -5.18 2.54
C TYR A 15 -6.15 -4.23 3.17
N GLY A 16 -6.21 -2.98 2.73
CA GLY A 16 -7.06 -1.99 3.35
C GLY A 16 -7.30 -0.77 2.48
N LEU A 17 -8.31 -0.01 2.86
CA LEU A 17 -8.70 1.25 2.22
C LEU A 17 -8.20 2.42 3.06
N ILE A 18 -7.52 3.36 2.42
CA ILE A 18 -7.09 4.61 3.06
C ILE A 18 -8.33 5.50 3.21
N HIS A 19 -8.58 5.98 4.43
CA HIS A 19 -9.64 6.93 4.73
C HIS A 19 -9.11 8.35 4.85
N GLU A 20 -7.96 8.51 5.51
CA GLU A 20 -7.35 9.83 5.73
C GLU A 20 -5.83 9.73 5.61
N ILE A 21 -5.23 10.79 5.08
CA ILE A 21 -3.78 10.98 5.01
C ILE A 21 -3.42 12.07 6.02
N ILE A 22 -2.59 11.71 6.99
CA ILE A 22 -2.17 12.59 8.07
C ILE A 22 -0.67 12.85 7.91
N GLN A 23 -0.32 14.12 7.78
CA GLN A 23 1.06 14.58 7.79
C GLN A 23 1.39 15.14 9.18
N LEU A 24 2.40 14.56 9.80
CA LEU A 24 2.97 15.00 11.07
C LEU A 24 4.25 15.78 10.79
N GLU A 25 4.25 17.07 11.10
CA GLU A 25 5.44 17.92 10.98
C GLU A 25 6.13 18.02 12.35
N TYR A 26 7.32 17.45 12.44
CA TYR A 26 8.25 17.66 13.55
C TYR A 26 9.27 18.74 13.16
N GLN A 27 10.11 19.17 14.10
CA GLN A 27 11.13 20.20 13.85
C GLN A 27 12.11 19.78 12.75
N ASP A 28 12.53 18.52 12.76
CA ASP A 28 13.63 18.04 11.90
C ASP A 28 13.16 17.11 10.76
N PHE A 29 11.93 16.60 10.82
CA PHE A 29 11.44 15.65 9.83
C PHE A 29 9.91 15.65 9.71
N LYS A 30 9.42 15.06 8.62
CA LYS A 30 7.99 14.90 8.35
C LYS A 30 7.66 13.42 8.23
N ILE A 31 6.55 13.00 8.83
CA ILE A 31 6.04 11.62 8.72
C ILE A 31 4.66 11.66 8.11
N ILE A 32 4.40 10.75 7.17
CA ILE A 32 3.07 10.52 6.60
C ILE A 32 2.50 9.23 7.21
N VAL A 33 1.31 9.36 7.77
CA VAL A 33 0.54 8.26 8.37
C VAL A 33 -0.79 8.15 7.65
N PHE A 34 -1.18 6.94 7.28
CA PHE A 34 -2.50 6.64 6.73
C PHE A 34 -3.41 6.13 7.84
N ARG A 35 -4.61 6.72 7.94
CA ARG A 35 -5.72 6.11 8.65
C ARG A 35 -6.40 5.14 7.69
N CYS A 36 -6.31 3.86 8.00
CA CYS A 36 -6.72 2.77 7.12
C CYS A 36 -7.83 1.93 7.76
N GLU A 37 -8.74 1.44 6.93
CA GLU A 37 -9.65 0.38 7.29
C GLU A 37 -9.15 -0.92 6.64
N TRP A 38 -8.77 -1.90 7.48
CA TRP A 38 -8.21 -3.15 7.00
C TRP A 38 -9.28 -4.22 6.80
N PHE A 39 -9.09 -5.03 5.78
CA PHE A 39 -9.80 -6.28 5.60
C PHE A 39 -9.20 -7.36 6.49
N GLU A 40 -10.01 -8.35 6.87
CA GLU A 40 -9.59 -9.45 7.73
C GLU A 40 -8.54 -10.31 7.00
N PRO A 41 -7.30 -10.46 7.51
CA PRO A 41 -6.23 -11.24 6.85
C PRO A 41 -6.42 -12.77 7.01
N SER A 42 -7.62 -13.22 7.41
CA SER A 42 -8.00 -14.62 7.55
C SER A 42 -8.59 -15.16 6.24
N CYS A 43 -8.79 -16.48 6.16
CA CYS A 43 -9.47 -17.13 5.03
C CYS A 43 -10.90 -16.61 4.76
N ARG A 44 -11.51 -15.86 5.70
CA ARG A 44 -12.81 -15.23 5.53
C ARG A 44 -12.74 -13.89 4.80
N GLY A 45 -11.65 -13.15 4.98
CA GLY A 45 -11.46 -11.82 4.42
C GLY A 45 -10.51 -11.78 3.22
N THR A 46 -9.58 -12.73 3.11
CA THR A 46 -8.60 -12.81 2.02
C THR A 46 -8.50 -14.23 1.50
N ARG A 47 -8.48 -14.41 0.18
CA ARG A 47 -8.24 -15.71 -0.47
C ARG A 47 -7.23 -15.57 -1.59
N LEU A 48 -6.47 -16.64 -1.82
CA LEU A 48 -5.58 -16.77 -2.96
C LEU A 48 -6.19 -17.75 -3.96
N HIS A 49 -6.28 -17.36 -5.23
CA HIS A 49 -6.71 -18.26 -6.29
C HIS A 49 -5.60 -19.29 -6.57
N PRO A 50 -5.86 -20.59 -6.41
CA PRO A 50 -4.81 -21.62 -6.42
C PRO A 50 -4.08 -21.77 -7.76
N LEU A 51 -4.75 -21.44 -8.87
CA LEU A 51 -4.18 -21.60 -10.22
C LEU A 51 -3.49 -20.34 -10.78
N TYR A 52 -3.84 -19.16 -10.28
CA TYR A 52 -3.46 -17.89 -10.93
C TYR A 52 -2.74 -16.93 -9.98
N ASN A 53 -2.54 -17.33 -8.71
CA ASN A 53 -1.96 -16.48 -7.66
C ASN A 53 -2.63 -15.10 -7.53
N ILE A 54 -3.90 -15.01 -7.93
CA ILE A 54 -4.72 -13.80 -7.80
C ILE A 54 -5.21 -13.73 -6.36
N VAL A 55 -4.95 -12.60 -5.70
CA VAL A 55 -5.47 -12.35 -4.36
C VAL A 55 -6.84 -11.69 -4.48
N ASP A 56 -7.83 -12.24 -3.79
CA ASP A 56 -9.14 -11.60 -3.64
C ASP A 56 -9.41 -11.25 -2.19
N VAL A 57 -10.06 -10.12 -2.02
CA VAL A 57 -10.44 -9.59 -0.72
C VAL A 57 -11.95 -9.46 -0.62
N ASN A 58 -12.49 -9.85 0.52
CA ASN A 58 -13.91 -9.77 0.82
C ASN A 58 -14.23 -8.43 1.47
N THR A 59 -14.95 -7.59 0.75
CA THR A 59 -15.28 -6.21 1.15
C THR A 59 -16.15 -6.11 2.42
N GLN A 60 -16.83 -7.20 2.82
CA GLN A 60 -17.65 -7.25 4.02
C GLN A 60 -16.88 -7.67 5.29
N HIS A 61 -15.77 -8.37 5.13
CA HIS A 61 -14.98 -8.87 6.26
C HIS A 61 -13.86 -7.89 6.56
N ARG A 62 -14.21 -6.91 7.40
CA ARG A 62 -13.30 -5.85 7.83
C ARG A 62 -12.88 -6.08 9.28
N LEU A 63 -11.66 -5.67 9.58
CA LEU A 63 -11.13 -5.71 10.94
C LEU A 63 -11.93 -4.72 11.80
N ARG A 64 -12.49 -5.18 12.92
CA ARG A 64 -13.38 -4.37 13.78
C ARG A 64 -12.64 -3.37 14.68
N THR A 65 -11.38 -3.09 14.38
CA THR A 65 -10.58 -2.16 15.18
C THR A 65 -10.99 -0.73 14.86
N SER A 66 -11.20 0.08 15.90
CA SER A 66 -11.83 1.41 15.78
C SER A 66 -11.04 2.38 14.91
N ASP A 67 -9.72 2.29 14.87
CA ASP A 67 -8.86 3.02 13.94
C ASP A 67 -7.52 2.29 13.80
N CYS A 68 -7.11 1.98 12.58
CA CYS A 68 -5.78 1.44 12.31
C CYS A 68 -4.93 2.45 11.55
N TYR A 69 -3.72 2.67 12.03
CA TYR A 69 -2.76 3.57 11.42
C TYR A 69 -1.60 2.78 10.80
N SER A 70 -1.20 3.15 9.59
CA SER A 70 0.00 2.61 8.94
C SER A 70 0.90 3.71 8.45
N LEU A 71 2.21 3.53 8.58
CA LEU A 71 3.18 4.42 7.97
C LEU A 71 3.09 4.32 6.45
N ALA A 72 3.11 5.46 5.77
CA ALA A 72 3.08 5.48 4.31
C ALA A 72 4.28 4.75 3.70
N SER A 73 5.45 4.84 4.34
CA SER A 73 6.68 4.18 3.91
C SER A 73 6.64 2.65 3.98
N GLN A 74 5.69 2.07 4.71
CA GLN A 74 5.52 0.62 4.85
C GLN A 74 4.38 0.08 3.96
N ALA A 75 3.68 0.96 3.25
CA ALA A 75 2.47 0.62 2.51
C ALA A 75 2.75 0.56 0.99
N ASP A 76 2.53 -0.61 0.42
CA ASP A 76 2.53 -0.83 -1.03
C ASP A 76 1.17 -0.45 -1.65
N GLN A 77 1.16 0.20 -2.81
CA GLN A 77 -0.07 0.52 -3.53
C GLN A 77 -0.67 -0.73 -4.19
N VAL A 78 -1.99 -0.87 -4.06
CA VAL A 78 -2.77 -1.92 -4.73
C VAL A 78 -4.05 -1.33 -5.29
N VAL A 79 -4.57 -1.94 -6.35
CA VAL A 79 -5.85 -1.58 -6.97
C VAL A 79 -6.85 -2.70 -6.75
N TYR A 80 -8.09 -2.31 -6.47
CA TYR A 80 -9.21 -3.21 -6.23
C TYR A 80 -10.11 -3.25 -7.48
N VAL A 81 -10.17 -4.39 -8.17
CA VAL A 81 -10.94 -4.58 -9.39
C VAL A 81 -12.16 -5.46 -9.14
N PRO A 82 -13.39 -4.93 -9.27
CA PRO A 82 -14.59 -5.74 -9.13
C PRO A 82 -14.67 -6.74 -10.28
N TYR A 83 -15.12 -7.95 -9.99
CA TYR A 83 -15.32 -8.95 -11.04
C TYR A 83 -16.41 -8.50 -12.02
N PRO A 84 -16.17 -8.60 -13.34
CA PRO A 84 -17.18 -8.31 -14.35
C PRO A 84 -18.34 -9.30 -14.17
N ASN A 85 -19.48 -8.80 -13.73
CA ASN A 85 -20.56 -9.66 -13.28
C ASN A 85 -21.58 -9.90 -14.41
N THR A 86 -21.93 -11.16 -14.67
CA THR A 86 -23.02 -11.52 -15.59
C THR A 86 -24.37 -11.72 -14.89
N LYS A 87 -24.47 -11.67 -13.55
CA LYS A 87 -25.76 -11.81 -12.82
C LYS A 87 -25.86 -10.91 -11.58
N LYS A 88 -27.03 -10.29 -11.38
CA LYS A 88 -27.41 -9.24 -10.40
C LYS A 88 -27.08 -9.45 -8.90
N ARG A 89 -26.32 -10.46 -8.48
CA ARG A 89 -25.83 -10.59 -7.10
C ARG A 89 -24.51 -9.85 -6.98
N VAL A 90 -24.46 -8.83 -6.12
CA VAL A 90 -23.21 -8.11 -5.79
C VAL A 90 -22.18 -9.13 -5.30
N ASN A 91 -21.16 -9.40 -6.11
CA ASN A 91 -20.02 -10.18 -5.66
C ASN A 91 -19.29 -9.34 -4.61
N ARG A 92 -19.15 -9.88 -3.40
CA ARG A 92 -18.50 -9.19 -2.28
C ARG A 92 -16.98 -9.32 -2.34
N TRP A 93 -16.49 -10.21 -3.20
CA TRP A 93 -15.08 -10.42 -3.48
C TRP A 93 -14.62 -9.49 -4.59
N VAL A 94 -13.48 -8.85 -4.34
CA VAL A 94 -12.82 -7.92 -5.27
C VAL A 94 -11.39 -8.40 -5.45
N SER A 95 -10.93 -8.41 -6.69
CA SER A 95 -9.58 -8.84 -7.01
C SER A 95 -8.58 -7.73 -6.69
N VAL A 96 -7.44 -8.10 -6.12
CA VAL A 96 -6.38 -7.17 -5.73
C VAL A 96 -5.21 -7.31 -6.68
N ILE A 97 -4.85 -6.19 -7.30
CA ILE A 97 -3.71 -6.10 -8.22
C ILE A 97 -2.66 -5.21 -7.57
N GLN A 98 -1.45 -5.76 -7.38
CA GLN A 98 -0.31 -4.97 -6.93
C GLN A 98 0.09 -3.98 -8.03
N CYS A 99 0.20 -2.71 -7.67
CA CYS A 99 0.70 -1.71 -8.60
C CYS A 99 2.22 -1.76 -8.62
N MET A 100 2.79 -1.94 -9.82
CA MET A 100 4.22 -1.71 -9.99
C MET A 100 4.46 -0.20 -9.99
N PRO A 101 5.46 0.31 -9.25
CA PRO A 101 5.81 1.72 -9.32
C PRO A 101 6.21 2.05 -10.76
N ARG A 102 5.80 3.22 -11.26
CA ARG A 102 6.01 3.62 -12.67
C ARG A 102 7.49 3.60 -13.11
N ALA A 103 8.43 3.66 -12.17
CA ALA A 103 9.86 3.57 -12.43
C ALA A 103 10.39 2.12 -12.59
N PHE A 104 9.56 1.10 -12.36
CA PHE A 104 9.91 -0.29 -12.60
C PHE A 104 9.66 -0.63 -14.07
N VAL A 105 10.61 -0.28 -14.93
CA VAL A 105 10.72 -0.90 -16.25
C VAL A 105 11.04 -2.37 -16.00
N MET A 106 10.16 -3.28 -16.42
CA MET A 106 10.45 -4.71 -16.42
C MET A 106 11.64 -4.94 -17.36
N ARG A 107 12.85 -4.90 -16.81
CA ARG A 107 14.03 -5.42 -17.50
C ARG A 107 14.08 -6.91 -17.19
N ASP A 108 13.61 -7.67 -18.17
CA ASP A 108 13.89 -9.07 -18.40
C ASP A 108 13.37 -10.08 -17.36
N LEU A 109 12.10 -10.46 -17.47
CA LEU A 109 11.74 -11.88 -17.33
C LEU A 109 11.98 -12.49 -18.71
N GLY A 110 13.12 -13.17 -18.83
CA GLY A 110 13.80 -13.38 -20.10
C GLY A 110 13.07 -14.22 -21.14
N GLU A 111 13.54 -14.09 -22.37
CA GLU A 111 13.46 -15.13 -23.37
C GLU A 111 14.71 -15.04 -24.26
N ASP A 112 15.49 -16.11 -24.25
CA ASP A 112 16.35 -16.47 -25.36
C ASP A 112 15.45 -16.71 -26.57
N SER A 113 15.23 -15.66 -27.37
CA SER A 113 14.82 -15.80 -28.76
C SER A 113 15.22 -14.54 -29.53
N THR A 114 16.20 -14.72 -30.40
CA THR A 114 16.53 -13.84 -31.50
C THR A 114 15.30 -13.62 -32.39
N HIS A 115 15.00 -12.35 -32.70
CA HIS A 115 14.64 -11.78 -34.02
C HIS A 115 13.59 -10.65 -33.94
N GLU A 116 14.12 -9.44 -34.16
CA GLU A 116 13.63 -8.37 -35.05
C GLU A 116 12.26 -7.71 -34.80
N ASP A 117 12.37 -6.45 -34.32
CA ASP A 117 11.66 -5.24 -34.74
C ASP A 117 10.12 -5.25 -34.80
N GLU A 118 9.47 -4.58 -33.83
CA GLU A 118 8.53 -3.48 -34.08
C GLU A 118 8.49 -2.50 -32.89
N ASP A 119 8.78 -1.23 -33.17
CA ASP A 119 8.75 -0.10 -32.23
C ASP A 119 7.32 0.12 -31.67
N PHE A 120 7.06 -0.32 -30.44
CA PHE A 120 5.89 0.13 -29.69
C PHE A 120 6.18 1.47 -29.00
N GLN A 121 6.05 2.55 -29.76
CA GLN A 121 6.16 3.91 -29.22
C GLN A 121 4.88 4.26 -28.43
N VAL A 122 4.92 4.07 -27.10
CA VAL A 122 3.88 4.57 -26.19
C VAL A 122 4.04 6.07 -26.05
N PHE A 123 3.26 6.86 -26.79
CA PHE A 123 3.14 8.30 -26.58
C PHE A 123 2.24 8.55 -25.35
N GLN A 124 2.81 9.14 -24.30
CA GLN A 124 2.05 9.87 -23.28
C GLN A 124 2.51 11.33 -23.31
N GLU A 125 1.57 12.25 -23.51
CA GLU A 125 1.79 13.69 -23.41
C GLU A 125 2.18 14.05 -21.97
N ASP A 126 3.34 14.69 -21.81
CA ASP A 126 3.90 15.13 -20.53
C ASP A 126 3.10 16.32 -19.97
N GLU A 127 2.09 16.03 -19.14
CA GLU A 127 1.61 16.97 -18.14
C GLU A 127 2.29 16.63 -16.79
N PRO A 128 3.17 17.50 -16.25
CA PRO A 128 3.87 17.22 -15.00
C PRO A 128 2.91 17.38 -13.82
N MET A 129 2.12 16.35 -13.55
CA MET A 129 1.38 16.25 -12.30
C MET A 129 2.40 15.95 -11.19
N ASN A 130 2.68 16.95 -10.34
CA ASN A 130 3.53 16.88 -9.15
C ASN A 130 3.69 15.46 -8.62
N SER A 131 4.80 14.84 -9.00
CA SER A 131 5.25 13.58 -8.43
C SER A 131 5.50 13.86 -6.95
N PHE A 132 4.66 13.33 -6.08
CA PHE A 132 5.01 13.20 -4.66
C PHE A 132 6.15 12.19 -4.57
N GLN A 133 7.38 12.67 -4.74
CA GLN A 133 8.58 11.89 -4.47
C GLN A 133 8.77 11.87 -2.95
N ILE A 134 8.49 10.71 -2.35
CA ILE A 134 8.98 10.42 -1.02
C ILE A 134 10.44 10.02 -1.23
N GLU A 135 11.37 10.95 -1.01
CA GLU A 135 12.79 10.62 -0.86
C GLU A 135 12.91 9.74 0.40
N VAL A 136 13.02 8.43 0.19
CA VAL A 136 13.37 7.50 1.26
C VAL A 136 14.88 7.56 1.39
N ASP A 137 15.37 8.36 2.34
CA ASP A 137 16.77 8.23 2.77
C ASP A 137 16.93 6.87 3.49
N GLU A 138 17.49 5.90 2.76
CA GLU A 138 17.66 4.52 3.22
C GLU A 138 18.63 4.38 4.41
N GLN A 139 19.27 5.45 4.87
CA GLN A 139 20.32 5.37 5.89
C GLN A 139 19.90 5.65 7.34
N GLN A 140 18.60 5.75 7.67
CA GLN A 140 18.18 5.97 9.06
C GLN A 140 17.08 5.03 9.57
N PHE A 141 17.32 3.73 9.53
CA PHE A 141 16.61 2.77 10.39
C PHE A 141 17.55 2.29 11.50
N PRO A 142 17.35 2.80 12.73
CA PRO A 142 16.50 2.04 13.65
C PRO A 142 15.63 2.96 14.54
N ILE A 143 14.33 3.04 14.26
CA ILE A 143 13.38 3.60 15.26
C ILE A 143 13.08 2.49 16.26
N SER A 144 13.88 2.41 17.32
CA SER A 144 13.49 1.68 18.52
C SER A 144 12.47 2.53 19.28
N PHE A 145 11.25 2.02 19.47
CA PHE A 145 10.28 2.62 20.39
C PHE A 145 10.75 2.40 21.83
N GLN A 146 11.79 3.11 22.24
CA GLN A 146 12.06 3.33 23.66
C GLN A 146 11.19 4.50 24.09
N ARG A 147 10.20 4.22 24.95
CA ARG A 147 9.44 5.24 25.69
C ARG A 147 10.43 5.98 26.59
N ARG A 148 11.10 6.99 26.05
CA ARG A 148 11.99 7.87 26.80
C ARG A 148 11.19 9.11 27.16
N GLU A 149 10.59 9.09 28.33
CA GLU A 149 10.03 10.29 28.95
C GLU A 149 11.16 11.30 29.17
N ARG A 150 11.22 12.32 28.31
CA ARG A 150 12.03 13.51 28.57
C ARG A 150 11.15 14.74 28.34
N ARG A 151 10.82 15.39 29.45
CA ARG A 151 10.31 16.76 29.51
C ARG A 151 11.30 17.68 28.79
N THR A 152 10.90 18.20 27.63
CA THR A 152 11.42 19.44 27.06
C THR A 152 10.21 20.19 26.49
N SER A 153 10.09 21.47 26.86
CA SER A 153 8.94 22.36 26.65
C SER A 153 8.11 22.05 25.39
N GLU A 154 6.89 21.55 25.62
CA GLU A 154 5.94 21.10 24.62
C GLU A 154 5.51 22.24 23.69
N ARG A 155 5.98 22.21 22.44
CA ARG A 155 5.14 22.67 21.32
C ARG A 155 4.62 21.42 20.64
N GLN A 156 3.30 21.26 20.64
CA GLN A 156 2.64 20.09 20.04
C GLN A 156 2.98 20.02 18.54
N PRO A 157 3.12 18.80 17.98
CA PRO A 157 3.31 18.64 16.54
C PRO A 157 2.13 19.26 15.78
N VAL A 158 2.43 19.94 14.67
CA VAL A 158 1.40 20.48 13.79
C VAL A 158 0.90 19.35 12.90
N TYR A 159 -0.41 19.10 12.96
CA TYR A 159 -1.06 18.08 12.13
C TYR A 159 -1.69 18.75 10.91
N ARG A 160 -1.49 18.14 9.74
CA ARG A 160 -2.28 18.43 8.54
C ARG A 160 -2.99 17.14 8.14
N THR A 161 -4.29 17.24 7.88
CA THR A 161 -5.11 16.09 7.49
C THR A 161 -5.79 16.35 6.16
N THR A 162 -5.76 15.36 5.28
CA THR A 162 -6.46 15.36 4.01
C THR A 162 -7.37 14.13 3.95
N ARG A 163 -8.66 14.36 3.69
CA ARG A 163 -9.64 13.29 3.42
C ARG A 163 -9.65 12.96 1.94
N ILE A 164 -9.74 11.67 1.61
CA ILE A 164 -9.81 11.16 0.23
C ILE A 164 -11.25 11.14 -0.24
#